data_AF-A0A954Z7Q4-F1
#
_entry.id   AF-A0A954Z7Q4-F1
#
_cell.length_a   1.000
_cell.length_b   1.000
_cell.length_c   1.000
_cell.angle_alpha   90.00
_cell.angle_beta   90.00
_cell.angle_gamma   90.00
#
_symmetry.space_group_name_H-M   'P 1'
#
loop_
_entity.id
_entity.type
_entity.pdbx_description
1 polymer ?
#
loop_
_entity_poly.entity_id
_entity_poly.type
_entity_poly.pdbx_seq_one_letter_code
_entity_poly.pdbx_strand_id
1 'polypeptide(L)'
;MADPKEVTPTGRRFGARLKALMDGLGAADSGRPITVDGLYRMISNEPGLAMSRGHLYRLVDGTATPRLDVIEALANFFKVPASYFVDDHTYLDETINKVDAALREVDTMQTRLTQLRVALVRERNTTTAQPDRTTNSA
;
A
#
# COMPACT_ATOMS: atom_id res chain seq x y z
N MET A 1 13.61 -35.20 -21.19
CA MET A 1 12.80 -34.03 -21.61
C MET A 1 11.53 -34.08 -20.80
N ALA A 2 11.36 -33.18 -19.82
CA ALA A 2 10.17 -33.17 -18.97
C ALA A 2 9.09 -32.28 -19.61
N ASP A 3 7.86 -32.79 -19.64
CA ASP A 3 6.65 -32.17 -20.19
C ASP A 3 6.46 -30.74 -19.65
N PRO A 4 6.17 -29.72 -20.48
CA PRO A 4 5.89 -28.38 -20.01
C PRO A 4 4.49 -28.39 -19.39
N LYS A 5 4.40 -28.65 -18.08
CA LYS A 5 3.18 -28.44 -17.29
C LYS A 5 2.56 -27.10 -17.69
N GLU A 6 1.43 -27.16 -18.38
CA GLU A 6 0.74 -26.00 -18.91
C GLU A 6 0.54 -24.98 -17.80
N VAL A 7 1.20 -23.83 -17.94
CA VAL A 7 1.04 -22.72 -17.01
C VAL A 7 -0.40 -22.25 -17.12
N THR A 8 -1.19 -22.46 -16.07
CA THR A 8 -2.61 -22.15 -16.07
C THR A 8 -2.81 -20.64 -16.15
N PRO A 9 -3.84 -20.13 -16.87
CA PRO A 9 -4.16 -18.70 -16.90
C PRO A 9 -4.33 -18.12 -15.48
N THR A 10 -4.91 -18.90 -14.58
CA THR A 10 -5.08 -18.57 -13.16
C THR A 10 -3.74 -18.40 -12.44
N GLY A 11 -2.81 -19.35 -12.61
CA GLY A 11 -1.47 -19.26 -12.02
C GLY A 11 -0.73 -18.00 -12.49
N ARG A 12 -0.74 -17.71 -13.79
CA ARG A 12 -0.11 -16.49 -14.35
C ARG A 12 -0.66 -15.21 -13.75
N ARG A 13 -1.99 -15.10 -13.65
CA ARG A 13 -2.66 -13.92 -13.07
C ARG A 13 -2.30 -13.74 -11.60
N PHE A 14 -2.36 -14.83 -10.84
CA PHE A 14 -1.99 -14.83 -9.44
C PHE A 14 -0.54 -14.35 -9.25
N GLY A 15 0.41 -14.93 -9.99
CA GLY A 15 1.81 -14.56 -9.94
C GLY A 15 2.05 -13.09 -10.29
N ALA A 16 1.40 -12.59 -11.36
CA ALA A 16 1.49 -11.18 -11.75
C ALA A 16 0.96 -10.24 -10.65
N ARG A 17 -0.16 -10.58 -10.01
CA ARG A 17 -0.74 -9.81 -8.90
C ARG A 17 0.16 -9.84 -7.65
N LEU A 18 0.69 -11.00 -7.31
CA LEU A 18 1.63 -11.15 -6.19
C LEU A 18 2.91 -10.36 -6.43
N LYS A 19 3.45 -10.39 -7.66
CA LYS A 19 4.61 -9.59 -8.04
C LYS A 19 4.33 -8.09 -7.94
N ALA A 20 3.15 -7.62 -8.36
CA ALA A 20 2.77 -6.22 -8.19
C ALA A 20 2.70 -5.79 -6.69
N LEU A 21 2.24 -6.67 -5.80
CA LEU A 21 2.29 -6.44 -4.35
C LEU A 21 3.73 -6.34 -3.84
N MET A 22 4.60 -7.25 -4.31
CA MET A 22 6.01 -7.24 -3.95
C MET A 22 6.77 -6.01 -4.48
N ASP A 23 6.44 -5.54 -5.68
CA ASP A 23 7.14 -4.43 -6.35
C ASP A 23 6.77 -3.04 -5.80
N GLY A 24 5.70 -2.90 -5.01
CA GLY A 24 5.39 -1.62 -4.38
C GLY A 24 4.09 -1.52 -3.59
N LEU A 25 3.04 -2.28 -3.92
CA LEU A 25 1.74 -2.18 -3.24
C LEU A 25 1.77 -2.67 -1.77
N GLY A 26 2.68 -3.60 -1.43
CA GLY A 26 2.90 -4.11 -0.08
C GLY A 26 4.05 -3.44 0.68
N ALA A 27 4.70 -2.44 0.08
CA ALA A 27 5.92 -1.81 0.60
C ALA A 27 5.69 -0.39 1.15
N ALA A 28 4.45 -0.03 1.49
CA ALA A 28 4.08 1.30 1.97
C ALA A 28 4.98 1.77 3.14
N ASP A 29 5.47 0.85 3.97
CA ASP A 29 6.31 1.16 5.13
C ASP A 29 7.82 1.22 4.83
N SER A 30 8.32 0.56 3.78
CA SER A 30 9.76 0.43 3.51
C SER A 30 10.25 1.13 2.24
N GLY A 31 9.34 1.47 1.32
CA GLY A 31 9.64 2.13 0.05
C GLY A 31 10.54 1.31 -0.89
N ARG A 32 10.75 0.02 -0.60
CA ARG A 32 11.63 -0.86 -1.38
C ARG A 32 10.88 -2.12 -1.84
N PRO A 33 11.07 -2.56 -3.09
CA PRO A 33 10.54 -3.84 -3.56
C PRO A 33 10.96 -5.01 -2.66
N ILE A 34 10.02 -5.89 -2.38
CA ILE A 34 10.24 -7.11 -1.60
C ILE A 34 10.74 -8.20 -2.57
N THR A 35 11.91 -8.77 -2.30
CA THR A 35 12.39 -9.94 -3.07
C THR A 35 11.65 -11.20 -2.64
N VAL A 36 11.61 -12.24 -3.49
CA VAL A 36 11.00 -13.54 -3.14
C VAL A 36 11.59 -14.10 -1.83
N ASP A 37 12.90 -13.93 -1.63
CA ASP A 37 13.59 -14.34 -0.41
C ASP A 37 13.31 -13.44 0.80
N GLY A 38 13.03 -12.16 0.55
CA GLY A 38 12.51 -11.24 1.55
C GLY A 38 11.13 -11.70 2.02
N LEU A 39 10.21 -11.93 1.07
CA LEU A 39 8.86 -12.40 1.35
C LEU A 39 8.88 -13.73 2.09
N TYR A 40 9.69 -14.70 1.64
CA TYR A 40 9.87 -15.98 2.31
C TYR A 40 10.23 -15.81 3.79
N ARG A 41 11.20 -14.94 4.10
CA ARG A 41 11.61 -14.67 5.49
C ARG A 41 10.51 -14.01 6.31
N MET A 42 9.72 -13.11 5.71
CA MET A 42 8.61 -12.44 6.39
C MET A 42 7.48 -13.42 6.73
N ILE A 43 7.11 -14.30 5.79
CA ILE A 43 5.99 -15.24 5.97
C ILE A 43 6.38 -16.52 6.72
N SER A 44 7.68 -16.82 6.87
CA SER A 44 8.15 -18.04 7.55
C SER A 44 7.69 -18.13 9.00
N ASN A 45 7.44 -16.98 9.64
CA ASN A 45 6.97 -16.90 11.03
C ASN A 45 5.45 -16.71 11.13
N GLU A 46 4.73 -16.59 10.01
CA GLU A 46 3.29 -16.39 9.97
C GLU A 46 2.57 -17.76 10.03
N PRO A 47 1.83 -18.05 11.12
CA PRO A 47 1.12 -19.31 11.27
C PRO A 47 0.05 -19.44 10.18
N GLY A 48 0.09 -20.54 9.42
CA GLY A 48 -0.85 -20.79 8.31
C GLY A 48 -0.40 -20.30 6.94
N LEU A 49 0.72 -19.55 6.86
CA LEU A 49 1.30 -19.09 5.59
C LEU A 49 2.69 -19.69 5.30
N ALA A 50 3.26 -20.41 6.26
CA ALA A 50 4.51 -21.13 6.08
C ALA A 50 4.41 -22.14 4.92
N MET A 51 5.25 -21.92 3.90
CA MET A 51 5.35 -22.76 2.71
C MET A 51 6.81 -22.92 2.29
N SER A 52 7.12 -23.90 1.45
CA SER A 52 8.49 -24.07 0.98
C SER A 52 8.91 -22.93 0.05
N ARG A 53 10.20 -22.55 0.10
CA ARG A 53 10.78 -21.53 -0.77
C ARG A 53 10.51 -21.81 -2.26
N GLY A 54 10.68 -23.07 -2.68
CA GLY A 54 10.40 -23.48 -4.07
C GLY A 54 8.91 -23.41 -4.44
N HIS A 55 7.98 -23.54 -3.49
CA HIS A 55 6.57 -23.31 -3.78
C HIS A 55 6.29 -21.82 -4.00
N LEU A 56 6.86 -20.95 -3.15
CA LEU A 56 6.72 -19.50 -3.29
C LEU A 56 7.25 -18.98 -4.64
N TYR A 57 8.42 -19.45 -5.08
CA TYR A 57 8.93 -19.10 -6.42
C TYR A 57 7.94 -19.47 -7.53
N ARG A 58 7.39 -20.69 -7.48
CA ARG A 58 6.41 -21.12 -8.49
C ARG A 58 5.11 -20.30 -8.45
N LEU A 59 4.70 -19.83 -7.28
CA LEU A 59 3.54 -18.95 -7.13
C LEU A 59 3.81 -17.57 -7.73
N VAL A 60 4.97 -16.98 -7.44
CA VAL A 60 5.39 -15.67 -7.99
C VAL A 60 5.55 -15.74 -9.51
N ASP A 61 6.17 -16.80 -10.02
CA ASP A 61 6.34 -17.04 -11.46
C ASP A 61 5.03 -17.45 -12.15
N GLY A 62 3.97 -17.71 -11.38
CA GLY A 62 2.66 -18.12 -11.87
C GLY A 62 2.60 -19.53 -12.46
N THR A 63 3.62 -20.35 -12.21
CA THR A 63 3.70 -21.75 -12.66
C THR A 63 3.00 -22.72 -11.70
N ALA A 64 2.61 -22.26 -10.51
CA ALA A 64 1.75 -22.98 -9.60
C ALA A 64 0.36 -22.33 -9.52
N THR A 65 -0.67 -23.16 -9.56
CA THR A 65 -2.03 -22.72 -9.21
C THR A 65 -2.11 -22.55 -7.69
N PRO A 66 -2.47 -21.36 -7.17
CA PRO A 66 -2.63 -21.14 -5.74
C PRO A 66 -3.86 -21.90 -5.20
N ARG A 67 -3.79 -22.32 -3.94
CA ARG A 67 -4.94 -22.84 -3.20
C ARG A 67 -5.64 -21.67 -2.49
N LEU A 68 -6.92 -21.85 -2.14
CA LEU A 68 -7.73 -20.80 -1.51
C LEU A 68 -7.14 -20.30 -0.18
N ASP A 69 -6.64 -21.23 0.65
CA ASP A 69 -5.94 -20.93 1.91
C ASP A 69 -4.73 -20.00 1.69
N VAL A 70 -3.94 -20.27 0.65
CA VAL A 70 -2.78 -19.44 0.26
C VAL A 70 -3.21 -18.06 -0.22
N ILE A 71 -4.29 -17.98 -1.00
CA ILE A 71 -4.83 -16.70 -1.49
C ILE A 71 -5.26 -15.83 -0.30
N GLU A 72 -6.06 -16.38 0.61
CA GLU A 72 -6.56 -15.66 1.79
C GLU A 72 -5.43 -15.21 2.72
N ALA A 73 -4.46 -16.10 2.98
CA ALA A 73 -3.35 -15.78 3.85
C ALA A 73 -2.44 -14.69 3.27
N LEU A 74 -2.13 -14.74 1.97
CA LEU A 74 -1.35 -13.68 1.31
C LEU A 74 -2.14 -12.36 1.21
N ALA A 75 -3.44 -12.42 0.96
CA ALA A 75 -4.30 -11.23 0.96
C ALA A 75 -4.29 -10.53 2.33
N ASN A 76 -4.42 -11.30 3.41
CA ASN A 76 -4.35 -10.79 4.79
C ASN A 76 -2.97 -10.24 5.17
N PHE A 77 -1.90 -10.87 4.67
CA PHE A 77 -0.53 -10.40 4.86
C PHE A 77 -0.30 -9.04 4.19
N PHE A 78 -0.71 -8.92 2.92
CA PHE A 78 -0.56 -7.68 2.13
C PHE A 78 -1.67 -6.66 2.39
N LYS A 79 -2.63 -6.94 3.28
CA LYS A 79 -3.77 -6.05 3.61
C LYS A 79 -4.62 -5.69 2.39
N VAL A 80 -4.80 -6.64 1.47
CA VAL A 80 -5.68 -6.53 0.30
C VAL A 80 -6.83 -7.52 0.41
N PRO A 81 -8.00 -7.27 -0.23
CA PRO A 81 -9.06 -8.27 -0.29
C PRO A 81 -8.62 -9.47 -1.15
N ALA A 82 -9.07 -10.68 -0.80
CA ALA A 82 -8.77 -11.90 -1.57
C ALA A 82 -9.23 -11.80 -3.04
N SER A 83 -10.28 -11.01 -3.31
CA SER A 83 -10.76 -10.69 -4.65
C SER A 83 -9.66 -10.12 -5.55
N TYR A 84 -8.68 -9.40 -5.01
CA TYR A 84 -7.54 -8.85 -5.76
C TYR A 84 -6.78 -9.90 -6.57
N PHE A 85 -6.70 -11.13 -6.07
CA PHE A 85 -6.01 -12.23 -6.72
C PHE A 85 -6.88 -13.02 -7.71
N VAL A 86 -8.20 -12.94 -7.59
CA VAL A 86 -9.15 -13.78 -8.36
C VAL A 86 -9.95 -13.00 -9.39
N ASP A 87 -10.21 -11.72 -9.17
CA ASP A 87 -11.00 -10.91 -10.09
C ASP A 87 -10.15 -10.40 -11.26
N ASP A 88 -10.70 -10.56 -12.46
CA ASP A 88 -10.15 -10.05 -13.73
C ASP A 88 -10.31 -8.53 -13.90
N HIS A 89 -10.72 -7.84 -12.83
CA HIS A 89 -11.24 -6.48 -12.76
C HIS A 89 -11.05 -5.59 -14.01
N THR A 90 -12.14 -5.53 -14.79
CA THR A 90 -12.58 -4.35 -15.55
C THR A 90 -12.92 -3.15 -14.62
N TYR A 91 -12.82 -3.31 -13.29
CA TYR A 91 -13.15 -2.31 -12.25
C TYR A 91 -11.93 -1.57 -11.66
N LEU A 92 -10.73 -1.73 -12.25
CA LEU A 92 -9.54 -1.02 -11.77
C LEU A 92 -9.68 0.49 -11.93
N ASP A 93 -10.21 0.97 -13.06
CA ASP A 93 -10.23 2.42 -13.35
C ASP A 93 -11.14 3.20 -12.40
N GLU A 94 -12.33 2.67 -12.09
CA GLU A 94 -13.24 3.32 -11.15
C GLU A 94 -12.64 3.38 -9.73
N THR A 95 -11.99 2.30 -9.29
CA THR A 95 -11.37 2.23 -7.98
C THR A 95 -10.15 3.16 -7.89
N ILE A 96 -9.33 3.20 -8.93
CA ILE A 96 -8.20 4.13 -9.05
C ILE A 96 -8.70 5.57 -8.99
N ASN A 97 -9.73 5.90 -9.75
CA ASN A 97 -10.31 7.25 -9.75
C ASN A 97 -10.84 7.67 -8.37
N LYS A 98 -11.44 6.74 -7.62
CA LYS A 98 -11.89 6.97 -6.24
C LYS A 98 -10.73 7.21 -5.28
N VAL A 99 -9.65 6.43 -5.40
CA VAL A 99 -8.43 6.61 -4.60
C VAL A 99 -7.78 7.95 -4.92
N ASP A 100 -7.63 8.30 -6.20
CA ASP A 100 -7.05 9.58 -6.63
C ASP A 100 -7.86 10.78 -6.16
N ALA A 101 -9.20 10.66 -6.15
CA ALA A 101 -10.07 11.71 -5.61
C ALA A 101 -9.85 11.89 -4.10
N ALA A 102 -9.79 10.79 -3.34
CA ALA A 102 -9.55 10.85 -1.90
C ALA A 102 -8.18 11.46 -1.57
N LEU A 103 -7.13 11.13 -2.34
CA LEU A 103 -5.80 11.73 -2.17
C LEU A 103 -5.82 13.26 -2.37
N ARG A 104 -6.54 13.75 -3.40
CA ARG A 104 -6.70 15.19 -3.63
C ARG A 104 -7.44 15.90 -2.50
N GLU A 105 -8.43 15.25 -1.88
CA GLU A 105 -9.12 15.81 -0.72
C GLU A 105 -8.20 15.94 0.49
N VAL A 106 -7.36 14.93 0.74
CA VAL A 106 -6.35 14.96 1.81
C VAL A 106 -5.35 16.11 1.59
N ASP A 107 -4.82 16.28 0.38
CA ASP A 107 -3.90 17.39 0.05
C ASP A 107 -4.56 18.76 0.27
N THR A 108 -5.83 18.88 -0.10
CA THR A 108 -6.62 20.10 0.12
C THR A 108 -6.77 20.39 1.61
N MET A 109 -7.06 19.36 2.41
CA MET A 109 -7.17 19.49 3.85
C MET A 109 -5.82 19.90 4.49
N GLN A 110 -4.71 19.29 4.07
CA GLN A 110 -3.37 19.61 4.54
C GLN A 110 -2.99 21.07 4.23
N THR A 111 -3.34 21.55 3.03
CA THR A 111 -3.11 22.94 2.61
C THR A 111 -3.87 23.91 3.51
N ARG A 112 -5.16 23.64 3.77
CA ARG A 112 -6.01 24.46 4.65
C ARG A 112 -5.47 24.51 6.08
N LEU A 113 -5.08 23.36 6.63
CA LEU A 113 -4.49 23.29 7.98
C LEU A 113 -3.18 24.09 8.06
N THR A 114 -2.36 24.05 7.00
CA THR A 114 -1.11 24.82 6.93
C THR A 114 -1.39 26.33 6.90
N GLN A 115 -2.35 26.78 6.11
CA GLN A 115 -2.76 28.18 6.05
C GLN A 115 -3.30 28.67 7.40
N LEU A 116 -4.17 27.88 8.04
CA LEU A 116 -4.70 28.20 9.37
C LEU A 116 -3.58 28.30 10.40
N ARG A 117 -2.62 27.37 10.38
CA ARG A 117 -1.44 27.42 11.26
C ARG A 117 -0.65 28.71 11.08
N VAL A 118 -0.41 29.14 9.84
CA VAL A 118 0.30 30.40 9.55
C VAL A 118 -0.48 31.61 10.07
N ALA A 119 -1.80 31.65 9.86
CA ALA A 119 -2.66 32.73 10.35
C ALA A 119 -2.62 32.83 11.88
N LEU A 120 -2.79 31.71 12.58
CA LEU A 120 -2.75 31.66 14.05
C LEU A 120 -1.38 32.09 14.61
N VAL A 121 -0.27 31.70 13.97
CA VAL A 121 1.07 32.12 14.38
C VAL A 121 1.25 33.64 14.20
N ARG A 122 0.75 34.20 13.09
CA ARG A 122 0.80 35.65 12.86
C ARG A 122 -0.01 36.41 13.90
N GLU A 123 -1.25 35.98 14.15
CA GLU A 123 -2.14 36.59 15.15
C GLU A 123 -1.49 36.58 16.54
N ARG A 124 -0.98 35.42 16.97
CA ARG A 124 -0.25 35.28 18.25
C ARG A 124 0.91 36.28 18.35
N ASN A 125 1.70 36.45 17.29
CA ASN A 125 2.84 37.35 17.27
C ASN A 125 2.41 38.84 17.26
N THR A 126 1.26 39.17 16.65
CA THR A 126 0.71 40.54 16.72
C THR A 126 0.14 40.86 18.10
N THR A 127 -0.48 39.91 18.78
CA THR A 127 -0.99 40.08 20.15
C THR A 127 0.14 40.27 21.17
N THR A 128 1.30 39.64 20.95
CA THR A 128 2.48 39.79 21.82
C THR A 128 3.31 41.05 21.53
N ALA A 129 3.19 41.64 20.33
CA ALA A 129 3.90 42.86 19.95
C ALA A 129 3.20 44.17 20.39
N GLN A 130 2.07 44.08 21.11
CA GLN A 130 1.35 45.23 21.64
C GLN A 130 1.57 45.43 23.17
N PRO A 131 2.77 45.77 23.65
CA PRO A 131 2.93 46.43 24.95
C PRO A 131 3.18 47.94 24.78
N ASP A 132 2.48 48.73 25.58
CA ASP A 132 2.78 50.13 25.96
C ASP A 132 2.89 51.18 24.85
N ARG A 133 1.73 51.61 24.34
CA ARG A 133 1.55 52.97 23.82
C ARG A 133 0.40 53.68 24.54
N THR A 134 0.49 53.76 25.86
CA THR A 134 -0.27 54.74 26.64
C THR A 134 0.58 55.21 27.81
N THR A 135 0.54 56.52 28.06
CA THR A 135 1.33 57.31 29.02
C THR A 135 2.76 57.59 28.53
N ASN A 136 3.17 58.83 28.23
CA ASN A 136 2.93 60.06 28.98
C ASN A 136 2.97 61.28 28.03
N SER A 137 1.93 62.09 28.06
CA SER A 137 1.96 63.49 27.60
C SER A 137 1.32 64.31 28.72
N ALA A 138 2.17 64.88 29.56
CA ALA A 138 1.88 65.94 30.51
C ALA A 138 3.19 66.64 30.84
#